data_AF-A0AAD1DLE7-F1
#
_entry.id   AF-A0AAD1DLE7-F1
#
_cell.length_a   1.000
_cell.length_b   1.000
_cell.length_c   1.000
_cell.angle_alpha   90.00
_cell.angle_beta   90.00
_cell.angle_gamma   90.00
#
_symmetry.space_group_name_H-M   'P 1'
#
loop_
_entity.id
_entity.type
_entity.pdbx_description
1 polymer ?
#
loop_
_entity_poly.entity_id
_entity_poly.type
_entity_poly.pdbx_seq_one_letter_code
_entity_poly.pdbx_strand_id
1 'polypeptide(L)'
;MLKMTPNPEIKKMIKKYLTISVKSQFDLDINLEKEYALTENLVSKKTIIAPTFTKKILSRPGLKLFLTSIITEINNEKCSMEFIVNKIKSLHGKDSQSVQLIS
;
A
#
# COMPACT_ATOMS: atom_id res chain seq x y z
N MET A 1 4.06 -11.82 27.92
CA MET A 1 4.21 -10.81 26.84
C MET A 1 3.16 -11.10 25.77
N LEU A 2 2.08 -10.31 25.70
CA LEU A 2 1.11 -10.43 24.62
C LEU A 2 1.75 -9.89 23.34
N LYS A 3 1.95 -10.76 22.35
CA LYS A 3 2.28 -10.34 20.99
C LYS A 3 1.08 -9.53 20.47
N MET A 4 1.19 -8.20 20.42
CA MET A 4 0.25 -7.37 19.68
C MET A 4 0.41 -7.72 18.20
N THR A 5 -0.42 -8.64 17.73
CA THR A 5 -0.57 -8.88 16.30
C THR A 5 -1.01 -7.57 15.64
N PRO A 6 -0.33 -7.10 14.57
CA PRO A 6 -0.78 -5.96 13.80
C PRO A 6 -2.24 -6.16 13.41
N ASN A 7 -3.07 -5.13 13.60
CA ASN A 7 -4.52 -5.22 13.35
C ASN A 7 -4.77 -5.84 11.95
N PRO A 8 -5.42 -7.02 11.86
CA PRO A 8 -5.68 -7.71 10.59
C PRO A 8 -6.38 -6.84 9.54
N GLU A 9 -7.19 -5.87 9.98
CA GLU A 9 -7.89 -4.93 9.12
C GLU A 9 -6.93 -3.96 8.43
N ILE A 10 -5.94 -3.45 9.17
CA ILE A 10 -4.89 -2.56 8.62
C ILE A 10 -4.12 -3.30 7.52
N LYS A 11 -3.72 -4.54 7.77
CA LYS A 11 -3.01 -5.36 6.78
C LYS A 11 -3.86 -5.57 5.52
N LYS A 12 -5.15 -5.84 5.67
CA LYS A 12 -6.10 -6.01 4.55
C LYS A 12 -6.26 -4.73 3.74
N MET A 13 -6.38 -3.58 4.40
CA MET A 13 -6.50 -2.28 3.72
C MET A 13 -5.23 -1.90 2.97
N ILE A 14 -4.06 -2.12 3.56
CA ILE A 14 -2.77 -1.92 2.88
C ILE A 14 -2.66 -2.82 1.66
N LYS A 15 -3.00 -4.12 1.79
CA LYS A 15 -2.99 -5.06 0.65
C LYS A 15 -3.86 -4.53 -0.48
N LYS A 16 -5.09 -4.11 -0.16
CA LYS A 16 -6.03 -3.55 -1.15
C LYS A 16 -5.46 -2.30 -1.82
N TYR A 17 -4.95 -1.35 -1.04
CA TYR A 17 -4.41 -0.10 -1.58
C TYR A 17 -3.20 -0.33 -2.50
N LEU A 18 -2.24 -1.16 -2.08
CA LEU A 18 -1.07 -1.47 -2.89
C LEU A 18 -1.45 -2.21 -4.17
N THR A 19 -2.37 -3.19 -4.10
CA THR A 19 -2.84 -3.92 -5.28
C THR A 19 -3.52 -2.99 -6.29
N ILE A 20 -4.44 -2.12 -5.85
CA ILE A 20 -5.08 -1.14 -6.73
C ILE A 20 -4.04 -0.20 -7.36
N SER A 21 -3.10 0.30 -6.56
CA SER A 21 -2.07 1.23 -7.04
C SER A 21 -1.16 0.58 -8.08
N VAL A 22 -0.76 -0.67 -7.88
CA VAL A 22 0.05 -1.41 -8.87
C VAL A 22 -0.74 -1.71 -10.14
N LYS A 23 -2.01 -2.12 -10.02
CA LYS A 23 -2.87 -2.37 -11.17
C LYS A 23 -3.08 -1.10 -11.99
N SER A 24 -3.30 0.04 -11.35
CA SER A 24 -3.46 1.32 -12.05
C SER A 24 -2.19 1.79 -12.76
N GLN A 25 -1.02 1.67 -12.12
CA GLN A 25 0.23 2.21 -12.68
C GLN A 25 0.91 1.29 -13.70
N PHE A 26 0.76 -0.03 -13.58
CA PHE A 26 1.49 -1.00 -14.39
C PHE A 26 0.60 -1.99 -15.15
N ASP A 27 -0.73 -1.91 -14.99
CA ASP A 27 -1.71 -2.90 -15.48
C ASP A 27 -1.44 -4.34 -14.98
N LEU A 28 -0.74 -4.47 -13.85
CA LEU A 28 -0.33 -5.76 -13.29
C LEU A 28 -1.26 -6.20 -12.16
N ASP A 29 -1.78 -7.43 -12.26
CA ASP A 29 -2.33 -8.13 -11.10
C ASP A 29 -1.22 -8.92 -10.40
N ILE A 30 -0.91 -8.53 -9.15
CA ILE A 30 0.18 -9.11 -8.39
C ILE A 30 -0.24 -9.43 -6.96
N ASN A 31 0.07 -10.65 -6.53
CA ASN A 31 -0.04 -11.02 -5.13
C ASN A 31 1.10 -10.40 -4.31
N LEU A 32 0.76 -9.53 -3.36
CA LEU A 32 1.69 -8.81 -2.48
C LEU A 32 1.82 -9.41 -1.07
N GLU A 33 1.19 -10.55 -0.79
CA GLU A 33 1.03 -11.07 0.57
C GLU A 33 2.35 -11.36 1.32
N LYS A 34 3.41 -11.71 0.58
CA LYS A 34 4.75 -11.98 1.09
C LYS A 34 5.77 -10.90 0.71
N GLU A 35 5.30 -9.80 0.15
CA GLU A 35 6.15 -8.72 -0.37
C GLU A 35 6.38 -7.62 0.68
N TYR A 36 5.65 -7.67 1.79
CA TYR A 36 5.85 -6.80 2.95
C TYR A 36 5.38 -7.46 4.25
N ALA A 37 5.84 -6.92 5.38
CA ALA A 37 5.38 -7.27 6.72
C ALA A 37 4.95 -6.01 7.47
N LEU A 38 4.00 -6.16 8.40
CA LEU A 38 3.73 -5.15 9.43
C LEU A 38 4.60 -5.46 10.63
N THR A 39 5.33 -4.47 11.11
CA THR A 39 6.24 -4.61 12.25
C THR A 39 6.31 -3.30 13.04
N GLU A 40 6.96 -3.31 14.19
CA GLU A 40 7.19 -2.10 14.98
C GLU A 40 8.55 -1.50 14.65
N ASN A 41 8.57 -0.21 14.41
CA ASN A 41 9.81 0.54 14.33
C ASN A 41 10.52 0.46 15.70
N LEU A 42 11.77 0.00 15.70
CA LEU A 42 12.52 -0.27 16.94
C LEU A 42 12.66 0.95 17.85
N VAL A 43 12.81 2.14 17.28
CA VAL A 43 13.05 3.40 17.98
C VAL A 43 11.74 4.02 18.44
N SER A 44 10.81 4.28 17.49
CA SER A 44 9.56 5.01 17.77
C SER A 44 8.43 4.13 18.30
N LYS A 45 8.58 2.81 18.29
CA LYS A 45 7.55 1.82 18.65
C LYS A 45 6.25 1.91 17.82
N LYS A 46 6.27 2.64 16.71
CA LYS A 46 5.12 2.77 15.79
C LYS A 46 5.06 1.58 14.85
N THR A 47 3.85 1.13 14.53
CA THR A 47 3.62 0.17 13.44
C THR A 47 4.07 0.78 12.10
N ILE A 48 4.88 0.04 11.36
CA ILE A 48 5.37 0.37 10.03
C ILE A 48 5.19 -0.82 9.09
N ILE A 49 5.21 -0.53 7.79
CA ILE A 49 5.33 -1.50 6.73
C ILE A 49 6.83 -1.68 6.41
N ALA A 50 7.34 -2.90 6.60
CA ALA A 50 8.68 -3.28 6.19
C ALA A 50 8.62 -4.05 4.86
N PRO A 51 9.28 -3.58 3.78
CA PRO A 51 9.31 -4.32 2.52
C PRO A 51 10.15 -5.61 2.67
N THR A 52 9.62 -6.72 2.16
CA THR A 52 10.28 -8.06 2.17
C THR A 52 10.43 -8.61 0.75
N PHE A 53 10.54 -7.71 -0.22
CA PHE A 53 10.42 -7.97 -1.65
C PHE A 53 11.14 -9.26 -2.10
N THR A 54 10.36 -10.15 -2.69
CA THR A 54 10.87 -11.37 -3.32
C THR A 54 11.54 -11.05 -4.65
N LYS A 55 12.21 -12.05 -5.24
CA LYS A 55 12.78 -11.95 -6.60
C LYS A 55 11.78 -11.46 -7.65
N LYS A 56 10.48 -11.72 -7.46
CA LYS A 56 9.41 -11.25 -8.35
C LYS A 56 9.33 -9.72 -8.43
N ILE A 57 9.45 -9.04 -7.30
CA ILE A 57 9.47 -7.57 -7.24
C ILE A 57 10.87 -7.04 -7.56
N LEU A 58 11.92 -7.68 -7.01
CA LEU A 58 13.30 -7.22 -7.21
C LEU A 58 13.76 -7.28 -8.67
N SER A 59 13.23 -8.20 -9.48
CA SER A 59 13.50 -8.28 -10.93
C SER A 59 12.83 -7.19 -11.76
N ARG A 60 12.00 -6.34 -11.14
CA ARG A 60 11.27 -5.24 -11.81
C ARG A 60 11.59 -3.91 -11.11
N PRO A 61 12.69 -3.22 -11.50
CA PRO A 61 13.17 -2.04 -10.79
C PRO A 61 12.12 -0.93 -10.64
N GLY A 62 11.32 -0.68 -11.67
CA GLY A 62 10.24 0.32 -11.63
C GLY A 62 9.14 -0.04 -10.62
N LEU A 63 8.73 -1.31 -10.56
CA LEU A 63 7.75 -1.79 -9.60
C LEU A 63 8.29 -1.75 -8.16
N LYS A 64 9.55 -2.15 -7.95
CA LYS A 64 10.24 -2.06 -6.66
C LYS A 64 10.26 -0.61 -6.18
N LEU A 65 10.68 0.32 -7.03
CA LEU A 65 10.77 1.74 -6.68
C LEU A 65 9.40 2.28 -6.30
N PHE A 66 8.38 2.03 -7.14
CA PHE A 66 7.01 2.46 -6.89
C PHE A 66 6.46 1.95 -5.55
N LEU A 67 6.57 0.64 -5.28
CA LEU A 67 6.12 0.06 -4.02
C LEU A 67 6.88 0.64 -2.82
N THR A 68 8.19 0.87 -2.96
CA THR A 68 9.01 1.49 -1.91
C THR A 68 8.52 2.90 -1.60
N SER A 69 8.24 3.70 -2.64
CA SER A 69 7.73 5.07 -2.48
C SER A 69 6.41 5.10 -1.74
N ILE A 70 5.43 4.26 -2.15
CA ILE A 70 4.13 4.20 -1.47
C ILE A 70 4.28 3.73 -0.02
N ILE A 71 5.09 2.70 0.24
CA ILE A 71 5.35 2.21 1.60
C ILE A 71 5.97 3.31 2.47
N THR A 72 6.89 4.08 1.90
CA THR A 72 7.54 5.21 2.60
C THR A 72 6.54 6.30 2.93
N GLU A 73 5.66 6.66 1.98
CA GLU A 73 4.57 7.63 2.21
C GLU A 73 3.67 7.18 3.36
N ILE A 74 3.21 5.93 3.33
CA ILE A 74 2.36 5.38 4.40
C ILE A 74 3.08 5.39 5.76
N ASN A 75 4.36 5.00 5.79
CA ASN A 75 5.14 4.98 7.03
C ASN A 75 5.36 6.38 7.61
N ASN A 76 5.56 7.38 6.76
CA ASN A 76 5.68 8.78 7.18
C ASN A 76 4.36 9.31 7.76
N GLU A 77 3.22 8.92 7.18
CA GLU A 77 1.86 9.26 7.64
C GLU A 77 1.35 8.37 8.79
N LYS A 78 2.27 7.87 9.62
CA LYS A 78 2.01 7.01 10.80
C LYS A 78 1.24 5.71 10.49
N CYS A 79 1.22 5.26 9.23
CA CYS A 79 0.47 4.08 8.80
C CYS A 79 -1.00 4.10 9.24
N SER A 80 -1.65 5.27 9.14
CA SER A 80 -3.02 5.45 9.63
C SER A 80 -4.08 4.84 8.69
N MET A 81 -5.12 4.23 9.28
CA MET A 81 -6.28 3.71 8.54
C MET A 81 -6.99 4.81 7.76
N GLU A 82 -7.14 5.98 8.36
CA GLU A 82 -7.78 7.14 7.74
C GLU A 82 -7.07 7.54 6.44
N PHE A 83 -5.75 7.63 6.46
CA PHE A 83 -4.95 7.94 5.28
C PHE A 83 -5.16 6.91 4.16
N ILE A 84 -5.06 5.62 4.50
CA ILE A 84 -5.22 4.52 3.53
C ILE A 84 -6.63 4.53 2.92
N VAL A 85 -7.67 4.72 3.76
CA VAL A 85 -9.07 4.79 3.30
C VAL A 85 -9.28 6.00 2.39
N ASN A 86 -8.74 7.18 2.75
CA ASN A 86 -8.85 8.39 1.94
C ASN A 86 -8.16 8.23 0.58
N LYS A 87 -7.00 7.58 0.53
CA LYS A 87 -6.32 7.25 -0.74
C LYS A 87 -7.12 6.27 -1.59
N ILE A 88 -7.69 5.21 -1.01
CA ILE A 88 -8.56 4.27 -1.73
C ILE A 88 -9.79 5.00 -2.30
N LYS A 89 -10.43 5.88 -1.53
CA LYS A 89 -11.57 6.70 -1.99
C LYS A 89 -11.19 7.63 -3.14
N SER A 90 -10.05 8.30 -3.04
CA SER A 90 -9.53 9.18 -4.11
C SER A 90 -9.25 8.42 -5.40
N LEU A 91 -8.81 7.16 -5.31
CA LEU A 91 -8.58 6.31 -6.49
C LEU A 91 -9.91 5.92 -7.17
N HIS A 92 -10.95 5.57 -6.41
CA HIS A 92 -12.27 5.27 -6.99
C HIS A 92 -13.02 6.52 -7.48
N GLY A 93 -12.80 7.69 -6.88
CA GLY A 93 -13.43 8.95 -7.31
C GLY A 93 -12.98 9.45 -8.69
N LYS A 94 -11.86 8.93 -9.21
CA LYS A 94 -11.36 9.26 -10.55
C LYS A 94 -12.09 8.52 -11.68
N ASP A 95 -12.84 7.46 -11.36
CA ASP A 95 -13.63 6.72 -12.36
C ASP A 95 -14.96 7.44 -12.71
N SER A 96 -15.32 8.52 -12.00
CA SER A 96 -16.59 9.24 -12.19
C SER A 96 -16.47 10.63 -12.85
N GLN A 97 -15.28 11.05 -13.30
CA GLN A 97 -15.10 12.36 -13.94
C GLN A 97 -14.77 12.32 -15.45
N SER A 98 -14.97 11.18 -16.12
CA SER A 98 -14.82 11.10 -17.59
C SER A 98 -16.14 11.16 -18.37
N VAL A 99 -17.26 11.56 -17.77
CA VAL A 99 -18.52 11.79 -18.51
C VAL A 99 -19.12 13.14 -18.15
N GLN A 100 -18.53 14.21 -18.68
CA GLN A 100 -19.24 15.46 -19.04
C GLN A 100 -18.31 16.41 -19.81
N LEU A 101 -18.06 16.04 -21.06
CA LEU A 101 -17.81 16.98 -22.15
C LEU A 101 -18.41 16.30 -23.37
N ILE A 102 -19.71 16.50 -23.63
CA ILE A 102 -20.30 17.00 -24.89
C ILE A 102 -21.79 17.24 -24.64
N SER A 103 -22.24 18.50 -24.73
CA SER A 103 -23.50 18.95 -25.34
C SER A 103 -23.49 20.47 -25.36
#